data_AF-A0A5S9MIH8-F1
#
_entry.id   AF-A0A5S9MIH8-F1
#
_cell.length_a   1.000
_cell.length_b   1.000
_cell.length_c   1.000
_cell.angle_alpha   90.00
_cell.angle_beta   90.00
_cell.angle_gamma   90.00
#
_symmetry.space_group_name_H-M   'P 1'
#
loop_
_entity.id
_entity.type
_entity.pdbx_description
1 polymer ?
#
loop_
_entity_poly.entity_id
_entity_poly.type
_entity_poly.pdbx_seq_one_letter_code
_entity_poly.pdbx_strand_id
1 'polypeptide(L)'
;MAAGIIDHETGTRDIRKLGGLMTIMPITFTITLIGTFSMAGLPPFNGFLSKELFFTSMIRISDISFTDVSTWGAIFPALAWLASVFTFIYSMMLLFKTFRGRLNEYRPIGEKKPHEAPIGMLIPPIILAALVVTFFFFP
;
A
#
# COMPACT_ATOMS: atom_id res chain seq x y z
N MET A 1 0.01 -8.02 -7.38
CA MET A 1 1.03 -8.25 -8.43
C MET A 1 2.45 -7.99 -7.91
N ALA A 2 2.74 -6.80 -7.36
CA ALA A 2 4.08 -6.50 -6.81
C ALA A 2 4.65 -7.56 -5.84
N ALA A 3 3.87 -8.04 -4.87
CA ALA A 3 4.30 -9.11 -3.96
C ALA A 3 4.62 -10.44 -4.68
N GLY A 4 3.95 -10.73 -5.80
CA GLY A 4 4.23 -11.92 -6.62
C GLY A 4 5.49 -11.76 -7.46
N ILE A 5 5.77 -10.54 -7.94
CA ILE A 5 7.05 -10.20 -8.57
C ILE A 5 8.19 -10.40 -7.57
N ILE A 6 8.06 -9.83 -6.36
CA ILE A 6 9.07 -9.99 -5.31
C ILE A 6 9.30 -11.48 -5.01
N ASP A 7 8.24 -12.26 -4.82
CA ASP A 7 8.35 -13.70 -4.56
C ASP A 7 9.05 -14.47 -5.70
N HIS A 8 8.69 -14.18 -6.95
CA HIS A 8 9.26 -14.84 -8.13
C HIS A 8 10.77 -14.58 -8.28
N GLU A 9 11.19 -13.34 -8.02
CA GLU A 9 12.57 -12.87 -8.21
C GLU A 9 13.47 -13.12 -6.99
N THR A 10 12.90 -13.11 -5.79
CA THR A 10 13.65 -13.30 -4.53
C THR A 10 13.48 -14.71 -3.94
N GLY A 11 12.57 -15.53 -4.47
CA GLY A 11 12.27 -16.86 -3.95
C GLY A 11 11.72 -16.90 -2.52
N THR A 12 11.34 -15.75 -1.96
CA THR A 12 10.78 -15.68 -0.61
C THR A 12 9.80 -14.51 -0.46
N ARG A 13 8.81 -14.70 0.43
CA ARG A 13 7.85 -13.66 0.82
C ARG A 13 8.08 -13.15 2.24
N ASP A 14 9.09 -13.68 2.94
CA ASP A 14 9.33 -13.33 4.34
C ASP A 14 9.97 -11.94 4.43
N ILE A 15 9.18 -10.94 4.82
CA ILE A 15 9.61 -9.55 5.02
C ILE A 15 10.75 -9.37 6.04
N ARG A 16 11.07 -10.41 6.83
CA ARG A 16 12.21 -10.40 7.76
C ARG A 16 13.53 -10.80 7.07
N LYS A 17 13.42 -11.44 5.90
CA LYS A 17 14.56 -11.86 5.06
C LYS A 17 14.76 -10.93 3.87
N LEU A 18 13.69 -10.28 3.41
CA LEU A 18 13.74 -9.24 2.39
C LEU A 18 14.38 -7.96 2.94
N GLY A 19 15.02 -7.19 2.06
CA GLY A 19 15.64 -5.91 2.41
C GLY A 19 16.58 -5.44 1.30
N GLY A 20 16.79 -4.13 1.19
CA GLY A 20 17.74 -3.54 0.23
C GLY A 20 17.38 -3.70 -1.26
N LEU A 21 16.13 -4.07 -1.58
CA LEU A 21 15.69 -4.32 -2.96
C LEU A 21 15.49 -3.03 -3.77
N MET A 22 15.51 -1.85 -3.15
CA MET A 22 15.27 -0.57 -3.82
C MET A 22 16.25 -0.31 -4.99
N THR A 23 17.51 -0.70 -4.85
CA THR A 23 18.54 -0.51 -5.89
C THR A 23 18.54 -1.61 -6.95
N ILE A 24 18.00 -2.79 -6.62
CA ILE A 24 18.00 -3.96 -7.52
C ILE A 24 16.73 -4.00 -8.37
N MET A 25 15.59 -3.65 -7.77
CA MET A 25 14.28 -3.66 -8.41
C MET A 25 13.59 -2.28 -8.34
N PRO A 26 14.20 -1.22 -8.92
CA PRO A 26 13.68 0.14 -8.81
C PRO A 26 12.28 0.32 -9.43
N ILE A 27 11.94 -0.43 -10.47
CA ILE A 27 10.62 -0.33 -11.11
C ILE A 27 9.57 -0.98 -10.21
N THR A 28 9.83 -2.19 -9.73
CA THR A 28 8.94 -2.87 -8.77
C THR A 28 8.79 -2.06 -7.48
N PHE A 29 9.86 -1.42 -7.00
CA PHE A 29 9.80 -0.49 -5.87
C PHE A 29 8.84 0.67 -6.14
N THR A 30 8.97 1.34 -7.29
CA THR A 30 8.13 2.50 -7.66
C THR A 30 6.65 2.13 -7.74
N ILE A 31 6.34 0.98 -8.35
CA ILE A 31 4.97 0.45 -8.42
C ILE A 31 4.44 0.18 -7.02
N THR A 32 5.24 -0.46 -6.16
CA THR A 32 4.83 -0.78 -4.79
C THR A 32 4.67 0.49 -3.95
N LEU A 33 5.50 1.50 -4.18
CA LEU A 33 5.40 2.81 -3.56
C LEU A 33 4.05 3.47 -3.91
N ILE A 34 3.72 3.57 -5.20
CA ILE A 34 2.44 4.15 -5.66
C ILE A 34 1.26 3.39 -5.03
N GLY A 35 1.29 2.06 -5.08
CA GLY A 35 0.22 1.23 -4.51
C GLY A 35 0.06 1.39 -3.00
N THR A 36 1.16 1.35 -2.26
CA THR A 36 1.14 1.48 -0.79
C THR A 36 0.78 2.89 -0.34
N PHE A 37 1.20 3.93 -1.06
CA PHE A 37 0.85 5.31 -0.73
C PHE A 37 -0.62 5.61 -1.05
N SER A 38 -1.15 5.04 -2.14
CA SER A 38 -2.59 5.04 -2.42
C SER A 38 -3.37 4.33 -1.30
N MET A 39 -2.95 3.13 -0.91
CA MET A 39 -3.57 2.38 0.19
C MET A 39 -3.52 3.13 1.53
N ALA A 40 -2.40 3.80 1.80
CA ALA A 40 -2.21 4.64 2.98
C ALA A 40 -3.11 5.89 2.96
N GLY A 41 -3.65 6.26 1.79
CA GLY A 41 -4.52 7.41 1.60
C GLY A 41 -3.76 8.74 1.65
N LEU A 42 -2.58 8.80 1.02
CA LEU A 42 -1.82 10.04 0.89
C LEU A 42 -2.26 10.81 -0.37
N PRO A 43 -2.36 12.15 -0.32
CA PRO A 43 -2.34 12.97 -1.54
C PRO A 43 -0.97 12.76 -2.20
N PRO A 44 -0.81 12.51 -3.52
CA PRO A 44 -1.71 12.68 -4.67
C PRO A 44 -2.23 11.37 -5.32
N PHE A 45 -2.77 10.44 -4.52
CA PHE A 45 -3.22 9.13 -5.02
C PHE A 45 -4.73 8.93 -4.81
N ASN A 46 -5.35 8.12 -5.67
CA ASN A 46 -6.80 7.88 -5.64
C ASN A 46 -7.31 7.41 -4.25
N GLY A 47 -6.52 6.64 -3.49
CA GLY A 47 -6.94 6.19 -2.17
C GLY A 47 -7.15 7.31 -1.13
N PHE A 48 -6.65 8.53 -1.36
CA PHE A 48 -7.01 9.70 -0.55
C PHE A 48 -8.50 10.05 -0.72
N LEU A 49 -8.97 10.15 -1.97
CA LEU A 49 -10.37 10.46 -2.29
C LEU A 49 -11.31 9.40 -1.71
N SER A 50 -10.95 8.13 -1.84
CA SER A 50 -11.71 7.02 -1.26
C SER A 50 -11.80 7.13 0.27
N LYS A 51 -10.73 7.52 0.96
CA LYS A 51 -10.75 7.71 2.42
C LYS A 51 -11.56 8.93 2.82
N GLU A 52 -11.45 10.04 2.10
CA GLU A 52 -12.23 11.25 2.38
C GLU A 52 -13.74 11.00 2.26
N LEU A 53 -14.16 10.33 1.18
CA LEU A 53 -15.56 9.94 0.99
C LEU A 53 -16.03 8.95 2.06
N PHE A 54 -15.18 8.02 2.46
CA PHE A 54 -15.47 7.09 3.55
C PHE A 54 -15.68 7.81 4.89
N PHE A 55 -14.78 8.72 5.26
CA PHE A 55 -14.93 9.52 6.48
C PHE A 55 -16.16 10.42 6.45
N THR A 56 -16.42 11.08 5.31
CA THR A 56 -17.60 11.92 5.11
C THR A 56 -18.88 11.10 5.28
N SER A 57 -18.91 9.87 4.75
CA SER A 57 -20.05 8.97 4.89
C SER A 57 -20.25 8.52 6.34
N MET A 58 -19.16 8.23 7.07
CA MET A 58 -19.22 7.84 8.48
C MET A 58 -19.75 8.98 9.37
N ILE A 59 -19.33 10.22 9.10
CA ILE A 59 -19.84 11.41 9.80
C ILE A 59 -21.33 11.63 9.49
N ARG A 60 -21.72 11.54 8.21
CA ARG A 60 -23.13 11.70 7.82
C ARG A 60 -24.04 10.65 8.46
N ILE A 61 -23.58 9.40 8.58
CA ILE A 61 -24.35 8.35 9.27
C ILE A 61 -24.52 8.68 10.76
N SER A 62 -23.53 9.33 11.39
CA SER A 62 -23.66 9.77 12.78
C SER A 62 -24.64 10.95 12.98
N ASP A 63 -24.90 11.74 11.93
CA ASP A 63 -25.87 12.85 11.95
C ASP A 63 -27.32 12.40 11.66
N ILE A 64 -27.51 11.26 11.00
CA ILE A 64 -28.83 10.71 10.73
C ILE A 64 -29.40 10.14 12.03
N SER A 65 -30.27 10.93 12.64
CA SER A 65 -30.94 10.68 13.92
C SER A 65 -31.87 9.47 13.85
N PHE A 66 -31.32 8.26 13.96
CA PHE A 66 -32.07 7.15 14.55
C PHE A 66 -32.10 7.39 16.06
N THR A 67 -33.30 7.44 16.61
CA THR A 67 -33.71 7.97 17.92
C THR A 67 -33.03 7.39 19.18
N ASP A 68 -32.01 6.53 19.04
CA ASP A 68 -31.25 5.90 20.14
C ASP A 68 -29.72 5.85 19.92
N VAL A 69 -29.18 6.43 18.84
CA VAL A 69 -27.77 6.27 18.43
C VAL A 69 -26.85 7.41 18.93
N SER A 70 -27.37 8.36 19.73
CA SER A 70 -26.61 9.54 20.19
C SER A 70 -25.29 9.21 20.91
N THR A 71 -25.20 8.06 21.58
CA THR A 71 -23.96 7.59 22.25
C THR A 71 -23.03 6.80 21.31
N TRP A 72 -23.56 6.19 20.25
CA TRP A 72 -22.80 5.33 19.32
C TRP A 72 -22.34 6.05 18.06
N GLY A 73 -22.91 7.22 17.73
CA GLY A 73 -22.58 8.01 16.55
C GLY A 73 -21.09 8.39 16.46
N ALA A 74 -20.46 8.71 17.59
CA ALA A 74 -19.03 9.06 17.63
C ALA A 74 -18.08 7.85 17.54
N ILE A 75 -18.57 6.63 17.83
CA ILE A 75 -17.74 5.42 17.84
C ILE A 75 -17.34 5.04 16.41
N PHE A 76 -18.24 5.18 15.43
CA PHE A 76 -17.96 4.79 14.05
C PHE A 76 -16.86 5.65 13.40
N PRO A 77 -16.90 7.01 13.44
CA PRO A 77 -15.79 7.84 12.95
C PRO A 77 -14.48 7.60 13.71
N ALA A 78 -14.53 7.40 15.04
CA ALA A 78 -13.34 7.11 15.84
C ALA A 78 -12.69 5.78 15.44
N LEU A 79 -13.49 4.74 15.23
CA LEU A 79 -13.01 3.43 14.78
C LEU A 79 -12.48 3.49 13.34
N ALA A 80 -13.17 4.20 12.45
CA ALA A 80 -12.70 4.46 11.09
C ALA A 80 -11.35 5.18 11.08
N TRP A 81 -11.16 6.15 11.96
CA TRP A 81 -9.91 6.89 12.10
C TRP A 81 -8.78 5.97 12.60
N LEU A 82 -9.01 5.20 13.65
CA LEU A 82 -8.05 4.21 14.15
C LEU A 82 -7.68 3.18 13.07
N ALA A 83 -8.67 2.65 12.33
CA ALA A 83 -8.43 1.72 11.23
C ALA A 83 -7.58 2.34 10.11
N SER A 84 -7.78 3.62 9.82
CA SER A 84 -6.97 4.36 8.85
C SER A 84 -5.52 4.54 9.32
N VAL A 85 -5.31 4.82 10.61
CA VAL A 85 -3.96 4.91 11.21
C VAL A 85 -3.24 3.56 11.14
N PHE A 86 -3.90 2.46 11.52
CA PHE A 86 -3.31 1.13 11.38
C PHE A 86 -3.01 0.78 9.92
N THR A 87 -3.87 1.21 9.00
CA THR A 87 -3.63 1.09 7.56
C THR A 87 -2.35 1.77 7.13
N PHE A 88 -2.17 3.02 7.54
CA PHE A 88 -0.95 3.75 7.27
C PHE A 88 0.29 3.03 7.83
N ILE A 89 0.23 2.54 9.06
CA ILE A 89 1.35 1.86 9.73
C ILE A 89 1.78 0.61 8.96
N TYR A 90 0.85 -0.29 8.62
CA TYR A 90 1.25 -1.53 7.93
C TYR A 90 1.67 -1.27 6.47
N SER A 91 1.08 -0.28 5.78
CA SER A 91 1.51 0.09 4.42
C SER A 91 2.96 0.59 4.43
N MET A 92 3.32 1.42 5.40
CA MET A 92 4.68 1.92 5.57
C MET A 92 5.66 0.83 6.01
N MET A 93 5.22 -0.07 6.89
CA MET A 93 6.00 -1.25 7.28
C MET A 93 6.30 -2.16 6.08
N LEU A 94 5.32 -2.39 5.19
CA LEU A 94 5.50 -3.18 3.98
C LEU A 94 6.56 -2.54 3.09
N LEU A 95 6.44 -1.24 2.79
CA LEU A 95 7.39 -0.56 1.92
C LEU A 95 8.81 -0.60 2.49
N PHE A 96 8.98 -0.21 3.76
CA PHE A 96 10.30 -0.07 4.35
C PHE A 96 10.96 -1.39 4.69
N LYS A 97 10.23 -2.40 5.20
CA LYS A 97 10.84 -3.70 5.49
C LYS A 97 11.20 -4.47 4.21
N THR A 98 10.44 -4.31 3.13
CA THR A 98 10.72 -5.01 1.88
C THR A 98 11.86 -4.38 1.09
N PHE A 99 11.89 -3.03 0.97
CA PHE A 99 12.79 -2.37 0.02
C PHE A 99 13.95 -1.59 0.66
N ARG A 100 13.79 -1.10 1.91
CA ARG A 100 14.90 -0.46 2.65
C ARG A 100 15.67 -1.51 3.46
N GLY A 101 16.73 -1.07 4.13
CA GLY A 101 17.66 -1.92 4.85
C GLY A 101 18.87 -2.30 4.00
N ARG A 102 19.76 -3.10 4.57
CA ARG A 102 20.90 -3.64 3.84
C ARG A 102 20.47 -4.90 3.10
N LEU A 103 20.90 -5.01 1.86
CA LEU A 103 20.88 -6.29 1.18
C LEU A 103 21.75 -7.23 2.02
N ASN A 104 21.21 -8.33 2.51
CA ASN A 104 22.00 -9.30 3.25
C ASN A 104 22.90 -10.04 2.25
N GLU A 105 24.07 -9.50 1.93
CA GLU A 105 25.09 -10.18 1.10
C GLU A 105 25.48 -11.55 1.67
N TYR A 106 25.32 -11.74 2.98
CA TYR A 106 25.63 -12.98 3.71
C TYR A 106 24.44 -13.93 3.91
N ARG A 107 23.22 -13.54 3.52
CA ARG A 107 22.02 -14.37 3.72
C ARG A 107 21.31 -14.47 2.37
N PRO A 108 21.33 -15.63 1.70
CA PRO A 108 20.69 -15.78 0.41
C PRO A 108 19.24 -15.32 0.51
N ILE A 109 18.90 -14.28 -0.26
CA ILE A 109 17.52 -13.84 -0.45
C ILE A 109 16.91 -14.92 -1.36
N GLY A 110 16.50 -16.03 -0.75
CA GLY A 110 16.12 -17.25 -1.48
C GLY A 110 17.24 -17.84 -2.33
N GLU A 111 16.88 -18.75 -3.24
CA GLU A 111 17.84 -19.48 -4.09
C GLU A 111 18.28 -18.68 -5.33
N LYS A 112 17.59 -17.56 -5.65
CA LYS A 112 17.78 -16.79 -6.87
C LYS A 112 18.50 -15.46 -6.59
N LYS A 113 19.33 -15.02 -7.53
CA LYS A 113 19.89 -13.66 -7.52
C LYS A 113 18.77 -12.68 -7.87
N PRO A 114 18.38 -11.76 -6.97
CA PRO A 114 17.30 -10.83 -7.26
C PRO A 114 17.68 -9.96 -8.45
N HIS A 115 16.75 -9.83 -9.40
CA HIS A 115 16.83 -8.89 -10.51
C HIS A 115 15.45 -8.31 -10.77
N GLU A 116 15.39 -7.25 -11.57
CA GLU A 116 14.10 -6.69 -11.98
C GLU A 116 13.30 -7.72 -12.79
N ALA A 117 11.98 -7.73 -12.61
CA ALA A 117 11.11 -8.67 -13.32
C ALA A 117 11.11 -8.41 -14.83
N PRO A 118 10.86 -9.45 -15.65
CA PRO A 118 10.72 -9.28 -17.09
C PRO A 118 9.54 -8.34 -17.41
N ILE A 119 9.67 -7.59 -18.51
CA ILE A 119 8.71 -6.54 -18.91
C ILE A 119 7.27 -7.08 -18.97
N GLY A 120 7.06 -8.31 -19.44
CA GLY A 120 5.73 -8.93 -19.49
C GLY A 120 5.02 -9.03 -18.13
N MET A 121 5.78 -9.20 -17.05
CA MET A 121 5.24 -9.24 -15.68
C MET A 121 5.06 -7.84 -15.08
N LEU A 122 5.79 -6.83 -15.61
CA LEU A 122 5.71 -5.44 -15.18
C LEU A 122 4.61 -4.64 -15.87
N ILE A 123 4.21 -5.00 -17.10
CA ILE A 123 3.18 -4.26 -17.85
C ILE A 123 1.87 -4.10 -17.06
N PRO A 124 1.24 -5.19 -16.55
CA PRO A 124 -0.03 -5.05 -15.83
C PRO A 124 0.06 -4.15 -14.58
N PRO A 125 1.04 -4.31 -13.67
CA PRO A 125 1.14 -3.44 -12.51
C PRO A 125 1.54 -1.99 -12.85
N ILE A 126 2.29 -1.74 -13.93
CA ILE A 126 2.56 -0.37 -14.40
C ILE A 126 1.27 0.32 -14.84
N ILE A 127 0.44 -0.37 -15.62
CA ILE A 127 -0.86 0.16 -16.07
C ILE A 127 -1.74 0.51 -14.87
N LEU A 128 -1.83 -0.39 -13.88
CA LEU A 128 -2.60 -0.11 -12.66
C LEU A 128 -2.01 1.06 -11.86
N ALA A 129 -0.69 1.13 -11.71
CA ALA A 129 -0.05 2.22 -10.99
C ALA A 129 -0.31 3.58 -11.68
N ALA A 130 -0.27 3.61 -13.02
CA ALA A 130 -0.60 4.80 -13.79
C ALA A 130 -2.07 5.21 -13.56
N LEU A 131 -3.02 4.27 -13.64
CA LEU A 131 -4.44 4.55 -13.39
C LEU A 131 -4.68 5.10 -11.97
N VAL A 132 -4.00 4.57 -10.96
CA VAL A 132 -4.10 5.04 -9.57
C VAL A 132 -3.70 6.52 -9.42
N VAL A 133 -2.71 6.97 -10.18
CA VAL A 133 -2.28 8.37 -10.17
C VAL A 133 -3.22 9.23 -11.02
N THR A 134 -3.58 8.77 -12.23
CA THR A 134 -4.45 9.53 -13.14
C THR A 134 -5.83 9.81 -12.54
N PHE A 135 -6.45 8.82 -11.88
CA PHE A 135 -7.76 9.01 -11.25
C PHE A 135 -7.75 10.02 -10.11
N PHE A 136 -6.62 10.30 -9.49
CA PHE A 136 -6.56 11.37 -8.48
C PHE A 136 -6.73 12.76 -9.11
N PHE A 137 -6.12 12.98 -10.28
CA PHE A 137 -6.19 14.26 -10.99
C PHE A 137 -7.45 14.41 -11.83
N PHE A 138 -8.02 13.30 -12.28
CA PHE A 138 -9.28 13.22 -13.02
C PHE A 138 -10.24 12.27 -12.30
N PRO A 139 -10.79 12.69 -11.15
CA PRO A 139 -11.70 11.88 -10.33
C PRO A 139 -13.07 11.66 -10.97
#